data_AF-W2CTU2-F1
#
_entry.id   AF-W2CTU2-F1
#
_cell.length_a   1.000
_cell.length_b   1.000
_cell.length_c   1.000
_cell.angle_alpha   90.00
_cell.angle_beta   90.00
_cell.angle_gamma   90.00
#
_symmetry.space_group_name_H-M   'P 1'
#
loop_
_entity.id
_entity.type
_entity.pdbx_description
1 polymer ?
#
loop_
_entity_poly.entity_id
_entity_poly.type
_entity_poly.pdbx_seq_one_letter_code
_entity_poly.pdbx_strand_id
1 'polypeptide(L)'
;METRTTLRGLITLLLFALVWAACNDDPTPTPTPNPNPPTPQTPTPGRNPIEDTWRLVAIRYLSEYASETIDTAIYTLTFRPDSTFYGRDVSGRYTLTDSTLHITLADINEATLPQLSRRLRNALRHIERFEIDTAYHSLRIYYAGGRRYLYFSNLPPDPDPDPMPRPERPVTSFLLHHWRLAGFGRTSDGSLTPVAPTGDDRFSLIFLEERTWTGCASVHRLSGTFRTDGPLVTLTFDAEPTTAGESALGRRYIDALRQVQWYRAATEQDSLRLYYSDNDDYLLFIRSDMFLPGAFSEKLFNTWKLIAFGRTADGSQYLPELHSTIPENKSSRFLIQFLSSGEVHITLAFNRGFGRYHANGDRIRITYIGGTEMSETDDGYKYRNALNRSERFKLTADGTRLKIFYNEGRSYLLFRTAPELIGKTPPAALLGRWTLVKRDYGRARPTIYPPGQHVLTLRADGIAELTGLTFFGEGNTLHYIFHPWNKREYITIGGTEYRYILNADELWLSNHYESDGGPAYSFRRM
;
A
#
# COMPACT_ATOMS: atom_id res chain seq x y z
N MET A 1 47.99 -5.51 -23.01
CA MET A 1 48.88 -4.43 -23.47
C MET A 1 48.68 -3.29 -22.49
N GLU A 2 49.64 -3.09 -21.57
CA GLU A 2 49.57 -2.09 -20.51
C GLU A 2 49.66 -0.67 -21.08
N THR A 3 48.76 0.23 -20.69
CA THR A 3 48.85 1.65 -21.02
C THR A 3 49.40 2.43 -19.83
N ARG A 4 50.68 2.81 -19.91
CA ARG A 4 51.31 3.84 -19.09
C ARG A 4 50.94 5.22 -19.64
N THR A 5 50.21 6.01 -18.87
CA THR A 5 50.00 7.44 -19.15
C THR A 5 51.14 8.24 -18.53
N THR A 6 51.82 9.05 -19.34
CA THR A 6 53.04 9.78 -18.97
C THR A 6 52.72 11.08 -18.20
N LEU A 7 53.38 11.22 -17.04
CA LEU A 7 53.35 12.34 -16.07
C LEU A 7 53.57 13.75 -16.68
N ARG A 8 54.03 13.85 -17.94
CA ARG A 8 54.27 15.13 -18.63
C ARG A 8 52.99 15.81 -19.12
N GLY A 9 51.87 15.10 -19.31
CA GLY A 9 50.60 15.71 -19.72
C GLY A 9 49.91 16.52 -18.61
N LEU A 10 50.12 16.14 -17.35
CA LEU A 10 49.45 16.76 -16.20
C LEU A 10 50.09 18.10 -15.79
N ILE A 11 51.39 18.25 -15.99
CA ILE A 11 52.16 19.44 -15.58
C ILE A 11 51.89 20.62 -16.53
N THR A 12 51.65 20.36 -17.82
CA THR A 12 51.36 21.42 -18.80
C THR A 12 49.98 22.05 -18.60
N LEU A 13 49.00 21.28 -18.11
CA LEU A 13 47.65 21.75 -17.81
C LEU A 13 47.58 22.61 -16.54
N LEU A 14 48.43 22.33 -15.54
CA LEU A 14 48.49 23.11 -14.30
C LEU A 14 49.18 24.48 -14.49
N LEU A 15 50.15 24.58 -15.41
CA LEU A 15 50.82 25.85 -15.71
C LEU A 15 49.93 26.83 -16.48
N PHE A 16 49.03 26.35 -17.35
CA PHE A 16 48.07 27.22 -18.05
C PHE A 16 47.00 27.82 -17.12
N ALA A 17 46.61 27.10 -16.07
CA ALA A 17 45.64 27.59 -15.09
C ALA A 17 46.21 28.69 -14.16
N LEU A 18 47.51 28.63 -13.85
CA LEU A 18 48.17 29.61 -12.98
C LEU A 18 48.47 30.94 -13.69
N VAL A 19 48.66 30.95 -15.01
CA VAL A 19 48.92 32.18 -15.78
C VAL A 19 47.64 32.99 -16.03
N TRP A 20 46.46 32.36 -16.02
CA TRP A 20 45.19 33.07 -16.23
C TRP A 20 44.65 33.76 -14.96
N ALA A 21 45.14 33.38 -13.78
CA ALA A 21 44.75 34.00 -12.50
C ALA A 21 45.56 35.28 -12.16
N ALA A 22 46.61 35.61 -12.91
CA ALA A 22 47.56 36.69 -12.59
C ALA A 22 47.43 37.95 -13.47
N CYS A 23 46.39 38.08 -14.31
CA CYS A 23 46.26 39.19 -15.27
C CYS A 23 44.98 40.04 -15.13
N ASN A 24 44.26 39.99 -14.01
CA ASN A 24 43.14 40.89 -13.73
C ASN A 24 43.30 41.55 -12.35
N ASP A 25 44.36 42.34 -12.20
CA ASP A 25 44.49 43.34 -11.14
C ASP A 25 44.09 44.71 -11.72
N ASP A 26 43.04 45.32 -11.18
CA ASP A 26 42.75 46.76 -11.32
C ASP A 26 42.91 47.39 -9.90
N PRO A 27 43.38 48.64 -9.78
CA PRO A 27 44.00 49.13 -8.54
C PRO A 27 42.97 49.49 -7.46
N THR A 28 43.35 49.19 -6.22
CA THR A 28 42.59 49.40 -4.98
C THR A 28 42.47 50.89 -4.61
N PRO A 29 41.29 51.40 -4.18
CA PRO A 29 41.18 52.65 -3.44
C PRO A 29 41.45 52.44 -1.92
N THR A 30 42.07 53.46 -1.31
CA THR A 30 42.56 53.59 0.07
C THR A 30 41.57 53.15 1.17
N PRO A 31 42.03 52.52 2.29
CA PRO A 31 41.13 51.99 3.32
C PRO A 31 40.53 53.10 4.20
N THR A 32 39.20 53.07 4.37
CA THR A 32 38.47 53.82 5.40
C THR A 32 38.77 53.22 6.79
N PRO A 33 38.77 54.01 7.88
CA PRO A 33 39.06 53.50 9.22
C PRO A 33 38.02 52.47 9.65
N ASN A 34 38.48 51.38 10.25
CA ASN A 34 37.64 50.29 10.70
C ASN A 34 36.62 50.79 11.75
N PRO A 35 35.31 50.51 11.62
CA PRO A 35 34.36 50.75 12.69
C PRO A 35 34.78 49.94 13.92
N ASN A 36 34.69 50.51 15.12
CA ASN A 36 34.91 49.75 16.35
C ASN A 36 34.07 48.46 16.32
N PRO A 37 34.60 47.34 16.86
CA PRO A 37 33.82 46.11 16.95
C PRO A 37 32.50 46.42 17.67
N PRO A 38 31.36 45.96 17.17
CA PRO A 38 30.11 46.17 17.87
C PRO A 38 30.27 45.58 19.27
N THR A 39 30.04 46.42 20.29
CA THR A 39 29.87 45.97 21.67
C THR A 39 28.95 44.75 21.63
N PRO A 40 29.31 43.61 22.24
CA PRO A 40 28.45 42.43 22.23
C PRO A 40 27.06 42.87 22.66
N GLN A 41 26.10 42.81 21.75
CA GLN A 41 24.72 43.02 22.13
C GLN A 41 24.42 41.93 23.15
N THR A 42 24.14 42.33 24.39
CA THR A 42 23.51 41.45 25.37
C THR A 42 22.36 40.78 24.64
N PRO A 43 22.31 39.43 24.58
CA PRO A 43 21.25 38.76 23.85
C PRO A 43 19.93 39.24 24.43
N THR A 44 19.13 39.92 23.60
CA THR A 44 17.71 40.11 23.88
C THR A 44 17.19 38.72 24.25
N PRO A 45 16.53 38.51 25.40
CA PRO A 45 16.00 37.20 25.75
C PRO A 45 15.18 36.71 24.56
N GLY A 46 15.64 35.63 23.93
CA GLY A 46 14.93 35.06 22.79
C GLY A 46 13.52 34.74 23.26
N ARG A 47 12.51 35.34 22.62
CA ARG A 47 11.09 35.05 22.88
C ARG A 47 10.94 33.53 22.88
N ASN A 48 10.38 32.99 23.95
CA ASN A 48 10.23 31.55 24.07
C ASN A 48 9.33 31.07 22.91
N PRO A 49 9.73 30.06 22.11
CA PRO A 49 8.98 29.65 20.91
C PRO A 49 7.50 29.30 21.17
N ILE A 50 7.15 28.98 22.41
CA ILE A 50 5.76 28.70 22.81
C ILE A 50 4.91 29.95 22.98
N GLU A 51 5.51 31.12 23.26
CA GLU A 51 4.85 32.39 23.51
C GLU A 51 4.22 32.92 22.21
N ASP A 52 3.08 32.38 21.82
CA ASP A 52 2.31 32.82 20.66
C ASP A 52 0.82 32.47 20.82
N THR A 53 0.02 32.86 19.83
CA THR A 53 -1.38 32.43 19.69
C THR A 53 -1.46 31.19 18.82
N TRP A 54 -1.80 30.07 19.44
CA TRP A 54 -1.89 28.75 18.82
C TRP A 54 -3.36 28.36 18.62
N ARG A 55 -3.76 28.06 17.38
CA ARG A 55 -5.13 27.67 17.01
C ARG A 55 -5.21 26.15 16.97
N LEU A 56 -6.19 25.56 17.68
CA LEU A 56 -6.38 24.11 17.73
C LEU A 56 -6.90 23.62 16.38
N VAL A 57 -6.09 22.82 15.70
CA VAL A 57 -6.40 22.25 14.38
C VAL A 57 -7.01 20.86 14.52
N ALA A 58 -6.49 20.03 15.43
CA ALA A 58 -6.98 18.67 15.63
C ALA A 58 -6.68 18.15 17.05
N ILE A 59 -7.52 17.25 17.54
CA ILE A 59 -7.21 16.35 18.66
C ILE A 59 -6.97 14.97 18.06
N ARG A 60 -5.77 14.41 18.28
CA ARG A 60 -5.31 13.19 17.62
C ARG A 60 -5.08 12.06 18.61
N TYR A 61 -5.39 10.86 18.18
CA TYR A 61 -5.03 9.61 18.84
C TYR A 61 -3.95 8.92 18.00
N LEU A 62 -2.88 8.46 18.65
CA LEU A 62 -1.80 7.73 17.98
C LEU A 62 -2.19 6.28 17.63
N SER A 63 -3.19 5.72 18.32
CA SER A 63 -3.67 4.35 18.09
C SER A 63 -4.96 4.25 17.27
N GLU A 64 -5.81 5.28 17.30
CA GLU A 64 -7.10 5.33 16.59
C GLU A 64 -7.09 6.53 15.65
N TYR A 65 -7.17 6.27 14.35
CA TYR A 65 -6.94 7.24 13.28
C TYR A 65 -8.14 8.16 13.05
N ALA A 66 -8.72 8.70 14.12
CA ALA A 66 -9.80 9.66 14.09
C ALA A 66 -9.25 11.06 14.43
N SER A 67 -9.47 12.03 13.54
CA SER A 67 -9.41 13.44 13.89
C SER A 67 -10.83 13.96 14.04
N GLU A 68 -11.11 14.63 15.14
CA GLU A 68 -12.39 15.31 15.31
C GLU A 68 -12.39 16.64 14.56
N THR A 69 -13.52 16.95 13.92
CA THR A 69 -13.75 18.25 13.30
C THR A 69 -13.80 19.32 14.38
N ILE A 70 -12.88 20.28 14.31
CA ILE A 70 -12.73 21.35 15.30
C ILE A 70 -12.90 22.68 14.58
N ASP A 71 -13.72 23.56 15.16
CA ASP A 71 -13.77 24.95 14.75
C ASP A 71 -12.49 25.67 15.20
N THR A 72 -11.49 25.67 14.30
CA THR A 72 -10.14 26.18 14.55
C THR A 72 -10.10 27.69 14.82
N ALA A 73 -11.14 28.44 14.42
CA ALA A 73 -11.24 29.87 14.67
C ALA A 73 -11.54 30.18 16.15
N ILE A 74 -12.15 29.22 16.86
CA ILE A 74 -12.68 29.45 18.21
C ILE A 74 -11.76 28.90 19.32
N TYR A 75 -11.11 27.77 19.11
CA TYR A 75 -10.29 27.14 20.14
C TYR A 75 -8.81 27.56 20.00
N THR A 76 -8.45 28.67 20.62
CA THR A 76 -7.07 29.18 20.66
C THR A 76 -6.43 29.02 22.04
N LEU A 77 -5.11 28.91 22.07
CA LEU A 77 -4.27 29.01 23.27
C LEU A 77 -3.24 30.10 23.04
N THR A 78 -3.29 31.16 23.83
CA THR A 78 -2.32 32.26 23.78
C THR A 78 -1.42 32.17 24.99
N PHE A 79 -0.12 31.91 24.79
CA PHE A 79 0.88 31.91 25.85
C PHE A 79 1.58 33.27 25.91
N ARG A 80 1.70 33.83 27.11
CA ARG A 80 2.30 35.15 27.34
C ARG A 80 3.65 35.05 28.06
N PRO A 81 4.53 36.05 27.91
CA PRO A 81 5.83 36.09 28.60
C PRO A 81 5.72 36.12 30.13
N ASP A 82 4.58 36.56 30.68
CA ASP A 82 4.32 36.61 32.12
C ASP A 82 3.93 35.24 32.73
N SER A 83 4.20 34.14 32.02
CA SER A 83 3.86 32.77 32.42
C SER A 83 2.35 32.52 32.58
N THR A 84 1.51 33.34 31.95
CA THR A 84 0.06 33.13 31.86
C THR A 84 -0.36 32.64 30.47
N PHE A 85 -1.47 31.92 30.39
CA PHE A 85 -2.08 31.57 29.12
C PHE A 85 -3.61 31.69 29.19
N TYR A 86 -4.24 31.88 28.04
CA TYR A 86 -5.70 31.97 27.93
C TYR A 86 -6.20 31.50 26.56
N GLY A 87 -7.47 31.15 26.52
CA GLY A 87 -8.20 30.62 25.39
C GLY A 87 -9.69 30.51 25.71
N ARG A 88 -10.50 29.97 24.80
CA ARG A 88 -11.91 29.73 25.07
C ARG A 88 -12.06 28.68 26.18
N ASP A 89 -12.69 29.08 27.29
CA ASP A 89 -12.96 28.24 28.47
C ASP A 89 -11.71 27.65 29.14
N VAL A 90 -10.51 28.14 28.79
CA VAL A 90 -9.22 27.69 29.30
C VAL A 90 -8.35 28.89 29.62
N SER A 91 -7.85 28.96 30.85
CA SER A 91 -6.91 29.99 31.28
C SER A 91 -6.14 29.50 32.48
N GLY A 92 -5.00 30.13 32.76
CA GLY A 92 -4.20 29.78 33.92
C GLY A 92 -2.75 30.21 33.79
N ARG A 93 -1.87 29.46 34.47
CA ARG A 93 -0.43 29.64 34.43
C ARG A 93 0.25 28.46 33.75
N TYR A 94 1.41 28.72 33.16
CA TYR A 94 2.27 27.69 32.61
C TYR A 94 3.71 27.86 33.10
N THR A 95 4.44 26.76 33.17
CA THR A 95 5.89 26.77 33.39
C THR A 95 6.55 25.92 32.32
N LEU A 96 7.63 26.45 31.74
CA LEU A 96 8.43 25.74 30.76
C LEU A 96 9.78 25.35 31.35
N THR A 97 10.16 24.10 31.14
CA THR A 97 11.53 23.59 31.28
C THR A 97 11.90 22.90 29.97
N ASP A 98 13.19 22.72 29.67
CA ASP A 98 13.75 22.41 28.35
C ASP A 98 12.99 21.38 27.47
N SER A 99 12.22 20.46 28.07
CA SER A 99 11.36 19.50 27.37
C SER A 99 9.96 19.30 28.00
N THR A 100 9.59 20.08 29.01
CA THR A 100 8.39 19.86 29.82
C THR A 100 7.56 21.13 29.99
N LEU A 101 6.31 21.05 29.54
CA LEU A 101 5.29 22.08 29.69
C LEU A 101 4.34 21.64 30.80
N HIS A 102 4.29 22.40 31.90
CA HIS A 102 3.28 22.22 32.94
C HIS A 102 2.28 23.36 32.89
N ILE A 103 1.00 23.02 33.06
CA ILE A 103 -0.11 23.97 33.06
C ILE A 103 -0.90 23.82 34.35
N THR A 104 -1.19 24.95 34.99
CA THR A 104 -2.13 25.07 36.10
C THR A 104 -3.34 25.85 35.61
N LEU A 105 -4.49 25.17 35.49
CA LEU A 105 -5.74 25.77 35.03
C LEU A 105 -6.40 26.59 36.14
N ALA A 106 -7.02 27.72 35.78
CA ALA A 106 -7.90 28.47 36.66
C ALA A 106 -9.23 27.73 36.89
N ASP A 107 -9.82 27.89 38.07
CA ASP A 107 -11.07 27.25 38.45
C ASP A 107 -12.27 27.79 37.67
N ILE A 108 -13.13 26.88 37.22
CA ILE A 108 -14.41 27.18 36.54
C ILE A 108 -15.39 26.02 36.80
N ASN A 109 -16.68 26.30 36.73
CA ASN A 109 -17.69 25.25 36.76
C ASN A 109 -17.65 24.42 35.45
N GLU A 110 -16.97 23.27 35.46
CA GLU A 110 -16.80 22.46 34.26
C GLU A 110 -18.09 21.80 33.76
N ALA A 111 -19.10 21.67 34.63
CA ALA A 111 -20.38 21.06 34.27
C ALA A 111 -21.16 21.88 33.23
N THR A 112 -20.89 23.18 33.12
CA THR A 112 -21.55 24.09 32.19
C THR A 112 -20.80 24.24 30.86
N LEU A 113 -19.66 23.56 30.69
CA LEU A 113 -18.78 23.74 29.52
C LEU A 113 -19.13 22.79 28.36
N PRO A 114 -18.92 23.24 27.10
CA PRO A 114 -18.97 22.36 25.93
C PRO A 114 -18.06 21.14 26.10
N GLN A 115 -18.44 20.01 25.48
CA GLN A 115 -17.68 18.76 25.59
C GLN A 115 -16.22 18.91 25.10
N LEU A 116 -16.00 19.67 24.03
CA LEU A 116 -14.66 19.94 23.51
C LEU A 116 -13.80 20.75 24.49
N SER A 117 -14.37 21.81 25.10
CA SER A 117 -13.71 22.59 26.17
C SER A 117 -13.33 21.73 27.37
N ARG A 118 -14.22 20.84 27.83
CA ARG A 118 -13.93 19.89 28.92
C ARG A 118 -12.76 18.97 28.61
N ARG A 119 -12.68 18.46 27.37
CA ARG A 119 -11.59 17.57 26.95
C ARG A 119 -10.28 18.31 26.73
N LEU A 120 -10.32 19.54 26.20
CA LEU A 120 -9.15 20.40 26.09
C LEU A 120 -8.56 20.65 27.49
N ARG A 121 -9.39 21.04 28.46
CA ARG A 121 -8.98 21.18 29.87
C ARG A 121 -8.37 19.89 30.42
N ASN A 122 -9.00 18.74 30.15
CA ASN A 122 -8.47 17.45 30.60
C ASN A 122 -7.10 17.13 29.97
N ALA A 123 -6.91 17.39 28.68
CA ALA A 123 -5.63 17.17 28.00
C ALA A 123 -4.53 18.09 28.56
N LEU A 124 -4.84 19.37 28.81
CA LEU A 124 -3.89 20.34 29.38
C LEU A 124 -3.50 20.03 30.83
N ARG A 125 -4.31 19.26 31.58
CA ARG A 125 -3.93 18.76 32.93
C ARG A 125 -2.94 17.61 32.90
N HIS A 126 -2.92 16.84 31.81
CA HIS A 126 -2.17 15.60 31.69
C HIS A 126 -1.09 15.69 30.61
N ILE A 127 -0.47 16.87 30.48
CA ILE A 127 0.62 17.08 29.53
C ILE A 127 1.82 16.26 29.98
N GLU A 128 2.36 15.48 29.05
CA GLU A 128 3.55 14.66 29.28
C GLU A 128 4.74 15.17 28.48
N ARG A 129 4.48 15.70 27.29
CA ARG A 129 5.49 16.21 26.38
C ARG A 129 4.88 17.23 25.44
N PHE A 130 5.68 18.15 24.93
CA PHE A 130 5.30 19.01 23.83
C PHE A 130 6.42 19.06 22.78
N GLU A 131 6.06 19.38 21.55
CA GLU A 131 7.00 19.65 20.46
C GLU A 131 6.61 20.98 19.82
N ILE A 132 7.60 21.86 19.62
CA ILE A 132 7.44 23.08 18.83
C ILE A 132 8.33 22.98 17.62
N ASP A 133 7.72 23.18 16.47
CA ASP A 133 8.40 23.26 15.20
C ASP A 133 8.29 24.70 14.69
N THR A 134 9.32 25.50 14.96
CA THR A 134 9.36 26.93 14.62
C THR A 134 9.45 27.17 13.12
N ALA A 135 10.02 26.24 12.35
CA ALA A 135 10.05 26.33 10.90
C ALA A 135 8.66 26.12 10.30
N TYR A 136 7.90 25.15 10.83
CA TYR A 136 6.59 24.78 10.31
C TYR A 136 5.42 25.35 11.12
N HIS A 137 5.66 26.32 12.00
CA HIS A 137 4.61 27.06 12.70
C HIS A 137 3.63 26.16 13.47
N SER A 138 4.14 25.08 14.07
CA SER A 138 3.31 24.03 14.67
C SER A 138 3.68 23.71 16.12
N LEU A 139 2.66 23.46 16.94
CA LEU A 139 2.77 23.04 18.34
C LEU A 139 1.99 21.74 18.53
N ARG A 140 2.64 20.74 19.12
CA ARG A 140 2.02 19.47 19.53
C ARG A 140 2.11 19.31 21.03
N ILE A 141 0.99 18.99 21.68
CA ILE A 141 0.94 18.73 23.12
C ILE A 141 0.46 17.29 23.33
N TYR A 142 1.34 16.42 23.83
CA TYR A 142 1.08 15.00 24.06
C TYR A 142 0.53 14.75 25.46
N TYR A 143 -0.45 13.85 25.55
CA TYR A 143 -1.11 13.45 26.80
C TYR A 143 -1.58 11.98 26.73
N ALA A 144 -2.03 11.44 27.87
CA ALA A 144 -2.57 10.09 28.01
C ALA A 144 -1.58 8.97 27.62
N GLY A 145 -0.45 8.90 28.31
CA GLY A 145 0.66 7.98 28.06
C GLY A 145 1.35 8.21 26.73
N GLY A 146 1.36 9.47 26.27
CA GLY A 146 1.85 9.89 24.97
C GLY A 146 1.02 9.38 23.80
N ARG A 147 -0.15 8.76 24.03
CA ARG A 147 -0.99 8.14 22.99
C ARG A 147 -1.96 9.11 22.33
N ARG A 148 -2.07 10.34 22.81
CA ARG A 148 -2.89 11.39 22.19
C ARG A 148 -2.09 12.67 22.11
N TYR A 149 -2.41 13.52 21.13
CA TYR A 149 -1.86 14.87 21.09
C TYR A 149 -2.85 15.91 20.56
N LEU A 150 -2.75 17.11 21.09
CA LEU A 150 -3.38 18.31 20.55
C LEU A 150 -2.45 18.89 19.48
N TYR A 151 -2.97 19.16 18.29
CA TYR A 151 -2.23 19.80 17.19
C TYR A 151 -2.67 21.25 17.03
N PHE A 152 -1.74 22.18 17.16
CA PHE A 152 -1.97 23.60 16.97
C PHE A 152 -1.10 24.20 15.87
N SER A 153 -1.60 25.28 15.27
CA SER A 153 -0.86 26.13 14.33
C SER A 153 -1.02 27.60 14.74
N ASN A 154 0.06 28.40 14.65
CA ASN A 154 -0.01 29.85 14.86
C ASN A 154 -0.23 30.64 13.55
N LEU A 155 -0.43 29.95 12.43
CA LEU A 155 -0.81 30.58 11.16
C LEU A 155 -2.33 30.84 11.09
N PRO A 156 -2.76 31.89 10.37
CA PRO A 156 -4.17 32.16 10.17
C PRO A 156 -4.87 30.99 9.44
N PRO A 157 -6.14 30.69 9.78
CA PRO A 157 -6.96 29.76 9.03
C PRO A 157 -7.29 30.41 7.69
N ASP A 158 -6.64 29.94 6.62
CA ASP A 158 -6.57 30.55 5.29
C ASP A 158 -7.86 31.30 4.84
N PRO A 159 -7.79 32.63 4.65
CA PRO A 159 -8.78 33.32 3.85
C PRO A 159 -8.13 34.47 3.04
N ASP A 160 -7.09 34.23 2.23
CA ASP A 160 -6.72 35.10 1.08
C ASP A 160 -5.55 34.48 0.26
N PRO A 161 -5.42 34.79 -1.05
CA PRO A 161 -4.57 34.07 -2.00
C PRO A 161 -3.08 34.40 -1.91
N ASP A 162 -2.65 35.11 -0.87
CA ASP A 162 -1.22 35.37 -0.66
C ASP A 162 -0.86 35.34 0.84
N PRO A 163 -0.51 34.17 1.39
CA PRO A 163 0.18 34.09 2.66
C PRO A 163 1.64 33.73 2.40
N MET A 164 2.53 34.34 3.18
CA MET A 164 3.91 33.89 3.38
C MET A 164 3.94 32.35 3.33
N PRO A 165 4.56 31.72 2.31
CA PRO A 165 4.35 30.30 2.06
C PRO A 165 4.86 29.55 3.28
N ARG A 166 3.99 28.73 3.89
CA ARG A 166 4.45 27.68 4.81
C ARG A 166 5.63 27.02 4.11
N PRO A 167 6.83 26.95 4.72
CA PRO A 167 7.90 26.18 4.13
C PRO A 167 7.33 24.79 3.94
N GLU A 168 7.29 24.33 2.69
CA GLU A 168 6.65 23.08 2.38
C GLU A 168 7.64 21.98 2.74
N ARG A 169 7.19 21.02 3.56
CA ARG A 169 8.04 19.89 3.94
C ARG A 169 8.55 19.19 2.67
N PRO A 170 9.80 18.67 2.68
CA PRO A 170 10.24 17.75 1.65
C PRO A 170 9.18 16.65 1.51
N VAL A 171 8.77 16.36 0.27
CA VAL A 171 7.84 15.24 0.04
C VAL A 171 8.57 13.99 0.54
N THR A 172 7.92 13.25 1.44
CA THR A 172 8.54 12.01 1.94
C THR A 172 8.78 11.07 0.77
N SER A 173 9.98 10.51 0.67
CA SER A 173 10.35 9.56 -0.41
C SER A 173 9.34 8.42 -0.56
N PHE A 174 8.63 8.09 0.52
CA PHE A 174 7.55 7.12 0.52
C PHE A 174 6.40 7.48 -0.44
N LEU A 175 5.92 8.73 -0.49
CA LEU A 175 4.79 9.05 -1.37
C LEU A 175 5.17 8.95 -2.85
N LEU A 176 6.46 9.22 -3.17
CA LEU A 176 7.05 9.26 -4.52
C LEU A 176 7.19 7.88 -5.15
N HIS A 177 6.05 7.21 -5.28
CA HIS A 177 5.92 5.91 -5.87
C HIS A 177 4.70 5.88 -6.80
N HIS A 178 4.70 4.89 -7.68
CA HIS A 178 3.49 4.48 -8.37
C HIS A 178 2.69 3.58 -7.43
N TRP A 179 1.40 3.85 -7.28
CA TRP A 179 0.46 3.21 -6.39
C TRP A 179 -0.71 2.64 -7.17
N ARG A 180 -1.20 1.46 -6.78
CA ARG A 180 -2.40 0.82 -7.33
C ARG A 180 -3.44 0.56 -6.26
N LEU A 181 -4.70 0.88 -6.54
CA LEU A 181 -5.80 0.70 -5.62
C LEU A 181 -6.07 -0.79 -5.38
N ALA A 182 -5.95 -1.21 -4.13
CA ALA A 182 -6.37 -2.53 -3.67
C ALA A 182 -7.84 -2.54 -3.25
N GLY A 183 -8.39 -1.46 -2.70
CA GLY A 183 -9.80 -1.45 -2.31
C GLY A 183 -10.26 -0.26 -1.50
N PHE A 184 -11.55 -0.23 -1.21
CA PHE A 184 -12.21 0.76 -0.37
C PHE A 184 -12.41 0.18 1.02
N GLY A 185 -11.67 0.68 2.00
CA GLY A 185 -11.75 0.25 3.38
C GLY A 185 -12.65 1.15 4.22
N ARG A 186 -13.25 0.58 5.25
CA ARG A 186 -14.01 1.29 6.28
C ARG A 186 -13.28 1.19 7.61
N THR A 187 -13.19 2.29 8.35
CA THR A 187 -12.45 2.32 9.62
C THR A 187 -13.26 1.75 10.78
N SER A 188 -14.58 1.90 10.77
CA SER A 188 -15.45 1.48 11.88
C SER A 188 -15.49 -0.03 12.12
N ASP A 189 -15.43 -0.84 11.06
CA ASP A 189 -15.44 -2.31 11.14
C ASP A 189 -14.19 -2.97 10.54
N GLY A 190 -13.27 -2.17 9.98
CA GLY A 190 -12.07 -2.66 9.31
C GLY A 190 -12.34 -3.40 8.00
N SER A 191 -13.58 -3.38 7.49
CA SER A 191 -13.94 -4.05 6.25
C SER A 191 -13.23 -3.42 5.05
N LEU A 192 -12.97 -4.24 4.03
CA LEU A 192 -12.35 -3.82 2.79
C LEU A 192 -13.16 -4.35 1.62
N THR A 193 -13.68 -3.45 0.79
CA THR A 193 -14.26 -3.78 -0.52
C THR A 193 -13.13 -3.84 -1.55
N PRO A 194 -12.72 -5.03 -2.01
CA PRO A 194 -11.61 -5.17 -2.94
C PRO A 194 -11.92 -4.59 -4.32
N VAL A 195 -10.92 -3.98 -4.96
CA VAL A 195 -10.93 -3.60 -6.38
C VAL A 195 -10.06 -4.58 -7.15
N ALA A 196 -10.60 -5.20 -8.20
CA ALA A 196 -9.89 -6.20 -8.99
C ALA A 196 -8.64 -5.59 -9.66
N PRO A 197 -7.50 -6.28 -9.66
CA PRO A 197 -6.30 -5.80 -10.35
C PRO A 197 -6.55 -5.83 -11.85
N THR A 198 -6.29 -4.71 -12.52
CA THR A 198 -6.64 -4.53 -13.92
C THR A 198 -5.52 -4.86 -14.89
N GLY A 199 -4.33 -5.24 -14.40
CA GLY A 199 -3.13 -5.51 -15.21
C GLY A 199 -2.56 -4.28 -15.94
N ASP A 200 -3.32 -3.21 -16.02
CA ASP A 200 -3.04 -1.93 -16.65
C ASP A 200 -2.95 -0.80 -15.60
N ASP A 201 -3.00 0.46 -16.04
CA ASP A 201 -2.87 1.63 -15.16
C ASP A 201 -4.20 2.09 -14.54
N ARG A 202 -5.31 1.36 -14.70
CA ARG A 202 -6.59 1.74 -14.05
C ARG A 202 -6.48 1.71 -12.54
N PHE A 203 -7.18 2.64 -11.90
CA PHE A 203 -7.14 2.85 -10.45
C PHE A 203 -5.71 3.02 -9.90
N SER A 204 -4.86 3.72 -10.64
CA SER A 204 -3.50 4.06 -10.22
C SER A 204 -3.38 5.50 -9.74
N LEU A 205 -2.32 5.75 -8.99
CA LEU A 205 -1.93 7.06 -8.49
C LEU A 205 -0.40 7.16 -8.44
N ILE A 206 0.17 8.24 -8.94
CA ILE A 206 1.61 8.50 -8.96
C ILE A 206 1.82 9.88 -8.39
N PHE A 207 2.57 9.99 -7.29
CA PHE A 207 3.02 11.28 -6.77
C PHE A 207 4.42 11.55 -7.29
N LEU A 208 4.64 12.77 -7.76
CA LEU A 208 5.90 13.22 -8.33
C LEU A 208 6.57 14.24 -7.40
N GLU A 209 7.89 14.39 -7.54
CA GLU A 209 8.72 15.19 -6.63
C GLU A 209 8.36 16.69 -6.70
N GLU A 210 7.97 17.13 -7.89
CA GLU A 210 7.48 18.47 -8.21
C GLU A 210 6.09 18.80 -7.64
N ARG A 211 5.56 17.97 -6.72
CA ARG A 211 4.24 18.11 -6.08
C ARG A 211 3.05 18.04 -7.04
N THR A 212 3.25 17.38 -8.17
CA THR A 212 2.17 16.96 -9.06
C THR A 212 1.82 15.51 -8.80
N TRP A 213 0.60 15.14 -9.15
CA TRP A 213 0.19 13.76 -9.15
C TRP A 213 -0.54 13.43 -10.44
N THR A 214 -0.42 12.18 -10.86
CA THR A 214 -1.17 11.65 -12.00
C THR A 214 -1.82 10.33 -11.59
N GLY A 215 -2.88 9.94 -12.28
CA GLY A 215 -3.54 8.68 -12.02
C GLY A 215 -4.53 8.33 -13.11
N CYS A 216 -5.19 7.20 -12.93
CA CYS A 216 -6.28 6.78 -13.80
C CYS A 216 -7.42 6.25 -12.94
N ALA A 217 -8.65 6.61 -13.27
CA ALA A 217 -9.84 5.95 -12.75
C ALA A 217 -10.10 4.66 -13.56
N SER A 218 -11.36 4.34 -13.85
CA SER A 218 -11.66 3.20 -14.72
C SER A 218 -11.46 3.55 -16.20
N VAL A 219 -11.69 4.81 -16.58
CA VAL A 219 -11.62 5.27 -17.98
C VAL A 219 -10.81 6.56 -18.09
N HIS A 220 -11.01 7.52 -17.20
CA HIS A 220 -10.40 8.84 -17.29
C HIS A 220 -9.04 8.88 -16.61
N ARG A 221 -8.11 9.56 -17.28
CA ARG A 221 -6.87 10.04 -16.66
C ARG A 221 -7.17 11.21 -15.74
N LEU A 222 -6.48 11.22 -14.62
CA LEU A 222 -6.56 12.23 -13.58
C LEU A 222 -5.18 12.86 -13.42
N SER A 223 -5.13 14.15 -13.18
CA SER A 223 -3.90 14.85 -12.83
C SER A 223 -4.20 16.02 -11.92
N GLY A 224 -3.17 16.49 -11.25
CA GLY A 224 -3.32 17.55 -10.29
C GLY A 224 -2.03 17.91 -9.56
N THR A 225 -2.20 18.74 -8.54
CA THR A 225 -1.16 19.06 -7.56
C THR A 225 -1.53 18.51 -6.20
N PHE A 226 -0.53 18.31 -5.35
CA PHE A 226 -0.76 17.88 -3.98
C PHE A 226 0.11 18.65 -2.98
N ARG A 227 -0.42 18.83 -1.77
CA ARG A 227 0.32 19.40 -0.64
C ARG A 227 0.28 18.43 0.54
N THR A 228 1.36 18.41 1.32
CA THR A 228 1.44 17.59 2.53
C THR A 228 1.88 18.41 3.72
N ASP A 229 1.21 18.23 4.86
CA ASP A 229 1.60 18.78 6.16
C ASP A 229 1.56 17.65 7.20
N GLY A 230 2.70 16.98 7.35
CA GLY A 230 2.75 15.73 8.12
C GLY A 230 1.88 14.66 7.45
N PRO A 231 0.88 14.08 8.14
CA PRO A 231 -0.02 13.07 7.56
C PRO A 231 -1.24 13.67 6.85
N LEU A 232 -1.41 14.99 6.85
CA LEU A 232 -2.42 15.65 6.03
C LEU A 232 -1.96 15.63 4.57
N VAL A 233 -2.88 15.33 3.67
CA VAL A 233 -2.66 15.49 2.23
C VAL A 233 -3.89 16.16 1.63
N THR A 234 -3.64 17.12 0.75
CA THR A 234 -4.67 17.75 -0.05
C THR A 234 -4.34 17.45 -1.51
N LEU A 235 -5.31 16.88 -2.23
CA LEU A 235 -5.23 16.66 -3.66
C LEU A 235 -6.06 17.72 -4.36
N THR A 236 -5.44 18.46 -5.27
CA THR A 236 -6.11 19.42 -6.14
C THR A 236 -6.06 18.86 -7.55
N PHE A 237 -7.18 18.90 -8.28
CA PHE A 237 -7.25 18.45 -9.66
C PHE A 237 -6.93 19.60 -10.62
N ASP A 238 -6.16 19.34 -11.69
CA ASP A 238 -5.87 20.36 -12.71
C ASP A 238 -7.12 20.77 -13.49
N ALA A 239 -7.98 19.78 -13.75
CA ALA A 239 -9.29 19.95 -14.35
C ALA A 239 -10.31 19.11 -13.58
N GLU A 240 -11.50 19.66 -13.36
CA GLU A 240 -12.53 18.97 -12.60
C GLU A 240 -12.87 17.62 -13.26
N PRO A 241 -12.66 16.49 -12.56
CA PRO A 241 -12.79 15.17 -13.18
C PRO A 241 -14.26 14.86 -13.48
N THR A 242 -14.54 14.55 -14.75
CA THR A 242 -15.87 14.10 -15.15
C THR A 242 -16.14 12.67 -14.67
N THR A 243 -17.37 12.42 -14.25
CA THR A 243 -17.86 11.07 -13.92
C THR A 243 -18.71 10.47 -15.03
N ALA A 244 -18.95 11.22 -16.12
CA ALA A 244 -19.69 10.76 -17.28
C ALA A 244 -18.88 9.69 -18.03
N GLY A 245 -19.46 8.51 -18.27
CA GLY A 245 -18.77 7.40 -18.92
C GLY A 245 -17.88 6.56 -18.00
N GLU A 246 -17.76 6.91 -16.72
CA GLU A 246 -17.06 6.07 -15.72
C GLU A 246 -17.89 4.84 -15.31
N SER A 247 -17.19 3.81 -14.86
CA SER A 247 -17.83 2.69 -14.15
C SER A 247 -18.32 3.12 -12.76
N ALA A 248 -19.18 2.33 -12.12
CA ALA A 248 -19.62 2.64 -10.75
C ALA A 248 -18.44 2.71 -9.76
N LEU A 249 -17.44 1.84 -9.94
CA LEU A 249 -16.19 1.86 -9.17
C LEU A 249 -15.34 3.08 -9.51
N GLY A 250 -15.25 3.46 -10.79
CA GLY A 250 -14.57 4.67 -11.25
C GLY A 250 -15.13 5.95 -10.64
N ARG A 251 -16.46 6.09 -10.63
CA ARG A 251 -17.14 7.22 -9.96
C ARG A 251 -16.82 7.26 -8.47
N ARG A 252 -16.97 6.14 -7.77
CA ARG A 252 -16.66 6.03 -6.33
C ARG A 252 -15.20 6.39 -6.04
N TYR A 253 -14.27 5.97 -6.90
CA TYR A 253 -12.85 6.29 -6.77
C TYR A 253 -12.57 7.79 -6.90
N ILE A 254 -13.12 8.44 -7.93
CA ILE A 254 -12.99 9.88 -8.16
C ILE A 254 -13.60 10.67 -6.98
N ASP A 255 -14.80 10.29 -6.53
CA ASP A 255 -15.48 10.97 -5.43
C ASP A 255 -14.73 10.82 -4.09
N ALA A 256 -14.09 9.66 -3.86
CA ALA A 256 -13.22 9.46 -2.71
C ALA A 256 -11.96 10.34 -2.79
N LEU A 257 -11.28 10.40 -3.95
CA LEU A 257 -10.09 11.23 -4.15
C LEU A 257 -10.35 12.72 -3.89
N ARG A 258 -11.52 13.25 -4.30
CA ARG A 258 -11.96 14.64 -4.02
C ARG A 258 -12.05 14.95 -2.53
N GLN A 259 -12.31 13.94 -1.71
CA GLN A 259 -12.56 14.08 -0.28
C GLN A 259 -11.35 13.64 0.56
N VAL A 260 -10.23 13.30 -0.07
CA VAL A 260 -9.02 12.89 0.65
C VAL A 260 -8.49 14.07 1.47
N GLN A 261 -8.32 13.82 2.76
CA GLN A 261 -7.78 14.80 3.70
C GLN A 261 -6.53 14.28 4.43
N TRP A 262 -6.33 12.95 4.42
CA TRP A 262 -5.33 12.29 5.23
C TRP A 262 -4.66 11.14 4.49
N TYR A 263 -3.39 10.90 4.79
CA TYR A 263 -2.72 9.68 4.36
C TYR A 263 -1.99 9.00 5.50
N ARG A 264 -1.91 7.67 5.40
CA ARG A 264 -1.04 6.85 6.22
C ARG A 264 -0.08 6.07 5.35
N ALA A 265 1.20 6.31 5.58
CA ALA A 265 2.26 5.46 5.10
C ALA A 265 2.39 4.25 6.02
N ALA A 266 2.30 3.06 5.45
CA ALA A 266 2.63 1.82 6.10
C ALA A 266 3.89 1.27 5.43
N THR A 267 5.04 1.82 5.82
CA THR A 267 6.36 1.59 5.22
C THR A 267 6.79 0.12 5.26
N GLU A 268 6.44 -0.61 6.33
CA GLU A 268 6.69 -2.06 6.43
C GLU A 268 5.80 -2.90 5.50
N GLN A 269 4.72 -2.32 5.00
CA GLN A 269 3.70 -2.99 4.19
C GLN A 269 3.65 -2.44 2.76
N ASP A 270 4.53 -1.49 2.42
CA ASP A 270 4.58 -0.78 1.13
C ASP A 270 3.17 -0.41 0.63
N SER A 271 2.35 0.05 1.58
CA SER A 271 0.94 0.35 1.38
C SER A 271 0.63 1.78 1.83
N LEU A 272 -0.18 2.46 1.03
CA LEU A 272 -0.62 3.81 1.25
C LEU A 272 -2.12 3.77 1.52
N ARG A 273 -2.58 4.40 2.61
CA ARG A 273 -4.01 4.61 2.82
C ARG A 273 -4.31 6.08 2.65
N LEU A 274 -5.30 6.43 1.83
CA LEU A 274 -5.82 7.79 1.71
C LEU A 274 -7.21 7.83 2.34
N TYR A 275 -7.38 8.56 3.42
CA TYR A 275 -8.64 8.62 4.17
C TYR A 275 -9.53 9.75 3.66
N TYR A 276 -10.82 9.46 3.59
CA TYR A 276 -11.87 10.35 3.13
C TYR A 276 -13.12 10.20 4.01
N SER A 277 -14.16 11.02 3.79
CA SER A 277 -15.40 11.00 4.58
C SER A 277 -15.13 11.12 6.09
N ASP A 278 -14.46 12.18 6.51
CA ASP A 278 -14.08 12.43 7.91
C ASP A 278 -13.28 11.30 8.60
N ASN A 279 -12.57 10.50 7.80
CA ASN A 279 -11.80 9.31 8.18
C ASN A 279 -12.64 8.07 8.51
N ASP A 280 -13.93 8.05 8.17
CA ASP A 280 -14.75 6.83 8.27
C ASP A 280 -14.39 5.79 7.21
N ASP A 281 -13.81 6.24 6.08
CA ASP A 281 -13.39 5.38 4.99
C ASP A 281 -11.97 5.71 4.51
N TYR A 282 -11.36 4.77 3.78
CA TYR A 282 -10.06 4.96 3.15
C TYR A 282 -9.91 4.21 1.82
N LEU A 283 -9.15 4.78 0.91
CA LEU A 283 -8.60 4.09 -0.26
C LEU A 283 -7.32 3.38 0.17
N LEU A 284 -7.26 2.06 0.00
CA LEU A 284 -6.04 1.29 0.21
C LEU A 284 -5.29 1.14 -1.10
N PHE A 285 -4.07 1.65 -1.16
CA PHE A 285 -3.13 1.52 -2.25
C PHE A 285 -1.94 0.65 -1.86
N ILE A 286 -1.37 0.00 -2.87
CA ILE A 286 -0.17 -0.84 -2.77
C ILE A 286 0.83 -0.35 -3.81
N ARG A 287 2.14 -0.33 -3.48
CA ARG A 287 3.18 0.16 -4.39
C ARG A 287 3.24 -0.69 -5.67
N SER A 288 3.21 -0.06 -6.84
CA SER A 288 3.08 -0.69 -8.16
C SER A 288 4.28 -1.56 -8.56
N ASP A 289 5.48 -1.25 -8.08
CA ASP A 289 6.68 -2.07 -8.28
C ASP A 289 6.65 -3.40 -7.50
N MET A 290 5.76 -3.53 -6.51
CA MET A 290 5.43 -4.82 -5.88
C MET A 290 4.44 -5.67 -6.70
N PHE A 291 3.94 -5.15 -7.82
CA PHE A 291 3.14 -5.92 -8.78
C PHE A 291 3.98 -6.47 -9.92
N LEU A 292 5.32 -6.50 -9.79
CA LEU A 292 6.16 -7.18 -10.76
C LEU A 292 6.16 -8.69 -10.47
N PRO A 293 5.53 -9.52 -11.33
CA PRO A 293 5.76 -10.96 -11.28
C PRO A 293 7.22 -11.20 -11.68
N GLY A 294 8.11 -11.35 -10.70
CA GLY A 294 9.45 -11.85 -10.97
C GLY A 294 9.38 -13.30 -11.48
N ALA A 295 10.40 -13.78 -12.18
CA ALA A 295 10.47 -15.18 -12.66
C ALA A 295 10.20 -16.25 -11.57
N PHE A 296 10.34 -15.88 -10.29
CA PHE A 296 10.07 -16.74 -9.15
C PHE A 296 8.58 -16.81 -8.74
N SER A 297 7.75 -15.80 -9.06
CA SER A 297 6.31 -15.85 -8.78
C SER A 297 5.59 -16.90 -9.62
N GLU A 298 6.08 -17.18 -10.83
CA GLU A 298 5.48 -18.22 -11.67
C GLU A 298 5.54 -19.62 -11.05
N LYS A 299 6.61 -19.92 -10.29
CA LYS A 299 6.72 -21.19 -9.54
C LYS A 299 5.75 -21.28 -8.36
N LEU A 300 5.21 -20.15 -7.89
CA LEU A 300 4.16 -20.14 -6.86
C LEU A 300 2.78 -20.44 -7.43
N PHE A 301 2.53 -20.25 -8.74
CA PHE A 301 1.22 -20.40 -9.41
C PHE A 301 0.80 -21.88 -9.51
N ASN A 302 0.59 -22.47 -8.34
CA ASN A 302 0.18 -23.85 -8.15
C ASN A 302 -0.81 -23.91 -6.99
N THR A 303 -1.48 -25.05 -6.88
CA THR A 303 -2.23 -25.41 -5.68
C THR A 303 -1.28 -26.12 -4.71
N TRP A 304 -1.22 -25.59 -3.50
CA TRP A 304 -0.36 -26.04 -2.42
C TRP A 304 -1.19 -26.65 -1.31
N LYS A 305 -0.80 -27.84 -0.86
CA LYS A 305 -1.41 -28.54 0.27
C LYS A 305 -0.54 -28.38 1.50
N LEU A 306 -1.12 -27.82 2.56
CA LEU A 306 -0.46 -27.76 3.86
C LEU A 306 -0.27 -29.18 4.39
N ILE A 307 0.95 -29.51 4.76
CA ILE A 307 1.31 -30.79 5.35
C ILE A 307 1.82 -30.66 6.78
N ALA A 308 2.30 -29.48 7.19
CA ALA A 308 2.68 -29.25 8.58
C ALA A 308 2.72 -27.77 8.96
N PHE A 309 2.49 -27.50 10.25
CA PHE A 309 2.98 -26.31 10.95
C PHE A 309 4.34 -26.64 11.55
N GLY A 310 5.37 -25.88 11.19
CA GLY A 310 6.74 -26.10 11.62
C GLY A 310 7.27 -25.00 12.53
N ARG A 311 8.21 -25.36 13.41
CA ARG A 311 9.04 -24.41 14.17
C ARG A 311 10.44 -24.37 13.58
N THR A 312 10.99 -23.16 13.44
CA THR A 312 12.31 -22.95 12.84
C THR A 312 13.44 -23.36 13.78
N ALA A 313 13.27 -23.16 15.09
CA ALA A 313 14.33 -23.37 16.09
C ALA A 313 14.78 -24.84 16.21
N ASP A 314 13.83 -25.78 16.20
CA ASP A 314 14.08 -27.21 16.42
C ASP A 314 13.67 -28.08 15.20
N GLY A 315 13.08 -27.47 14.17
CA GLY A 315 12.58 -28.18 12.99
C GLY A 315 11.33 -29.03 13.24
N SER A 316 10.75 -28.97 14.45
CA SER A 316 9.55 -29.74 14.81
C SER A 316 8.37 -29.42 13.91
N GLN A 317 7.54 -30.43 13.63
CA GLN A 317 6.40 -30.33 12.73
C GLN A 317 5.15 -30.92 13.37
N TYR A 318 4.05 -30.17 13.29
CA TYR A 318 2.72 -30.55 13.72
C TYR A 318 1.82 -30.73 12.50
N LEU A 319 1.22 -31.91 12.35
CA LEU A 319 0.40 -32.27 11.20
C LEU A 319 -1.08 -31.94 11.48
N PRO A 320 -1.72 -31.01 10.74
CA PRO A 320 -3.12 -30.64 10.97
C PRO A 320 -4.13 -31.76 10.71
N GLU A 321 -3.78 -32.75 9.89
CA GLU A 321 -4.72 -33.81 9.50
C GLU A 321 -4.86 -34.94 10.54
N LEU A 322 -3.99 -35.00 11.56
CA LEU A 322 -3.99 -36.10 12.53
C LEU A 322 -5.13 -36.03 13.55
N HIS A 323 -5.73 -34.85 13.75
CA HIS A 323 -6.71 -34.58 14.82
C HIS A 323 -8.16 -34.46 14.35
N SER A 324 -8.45 -34.73 13.08
CA SER A 324 -9.80 -34.63 12.52
C SER A 324 -10.53 -35.97 12.53
N THR A 325 -11.54 -36.11 13.38
CA THR A 325 -12.47 -37.26 13.49
C THR A 325 -13.49 -37.36 12.35
N ILE A 326 -13.22 -36.74 11.18
CA ILE A 326 -14.28 -36.42 10.20
C ILE A 326 -14.07 -37.18 8.89
N PRO A 327 -15.05 -38.01 8.45
CA PRO A 327 -14.80 -39.07 7.46
C PRO A 327 -14.59 -38.61 6.02
N GLU A 328 -15.08 -37.43 5.62
CA GLU A 328 -15.19 -37.11 4.18
C GLU A 328 -14.12 -36.12 3.67
N ASN A 329 -13.44 -36.54 2.60
CA ASN A 329 -12.57 -35.75 1.71
C ASN A 329 -11.41 -34.98 2.38
N LYS A 330 -10.56 -35.67 3.15
CA LYS A 330 -9.31 -35.11 3.75
C LYS A 330 -8.42 -34.38 2.73
N SER A 331 -8.41 -34.92 1.51
CA SER A 331 -7.68 -34.45 0.35
C SER A 331 -7.84 -32.94 0.09
N SER A 332 -9.05 -32.37 0.16
CA SER A 332 -9.30 -30.97 -0.22
C SER A 332 -9.08 -29.92 0.88
N ARG A 333 -8.66 -30.32 2.09
CA ARG A 333 -8.51 -29.41 3.25
C ARG A 333 -7.17 -28.68 3.24
N PHE A 334 -7.09 -27.53 3.91
CA PHE A 334 -5.81 -26.79 4.08
C PHE A 334 -5.05 -26.55 2.76
N LEU A 335 -5.75 -26.09 1.74
CA LEU A 335 -5.20 -25.75 0.44
C LEU A 335 -4.99 -24.25 0.31
N ILE A 336 -4.00 -23.83 -0.48
CA ILE A 336 -3.88 -22.48 -0.99
C ILE A 336 -3.49 -22.51 -2.46
N GLN A 337 -4.18 -21.74 -3.28
CA GLN A 337 -3.90 -21.56 -4.69
C GLN A 337 -3.47 -20.11 -4.91
N PHE A 338 -2.32 -19.90 -5.54
CA PHE A 338 -1.85 -18.58 -5.94
C PHE A 338 -2.23 -18.33 -7.40
N LEU A 339 -2.96 -17.24 -7.65
CA LEU A 339 -3.34 -16.83 -8.99
C LEU A 339 -2.39 -15.76 -9.53
N SER A 340 -2.18 -15.71 -10.84
CA SER A 340 -1.35 -14.68 -11.48
C SER A 340 -1.88 -13.26 -11.26
N SER A 341 -3.17 -13.12 -10.94
CA SER A 341 -3.82 -11.87 -10.56
C SER A 341 -3.37 -11.31 -9.20
N GLY A 342 -2.63 -12.07 -8.38
CA GLY A 342 -2.35 -11.68 -6.99
C GLY A 342 -3.46 -12.07 -6.01
N GLU A 343 -4.43 -12.86 -6.45
CA GLU A 343 -5.46 -13.45 -5.58
C GLU A 343 -5.03 -14.82 -5.05
N VAL A 344 -5.55 -15.18 -3.88
CA VAL A 344 -5.43 -16.55 -3.36
C VAL A 344 -6.79 -17.16 -3.09
N HIS A 345 -6.97 -18.41 -3.50
CA HIS A 345 -8.07 -19.25 -3.01
C HIS A 345 -7.56 -20.14 -1.89
N ILE A 346 -8.32 -20.20 -0.79
CA ILE A 346 -7.90 -20.89 0.43
C ILE A 346 -8.98 -21.88 0.81
N THR A 347 -8.60 -23.12 1.11
CA THR A 347 -9.48 -24.08 1.78
C THR A 347 -8.95 -24.34 3.18
N LEU A 348 -9.79 -24.20 4.19
CA LEU A 348 -9.52 -24.50 5.59
C LEU A 348 -9.89 -25.97 5.87
N ALA A 349 -10.26 -26.33 7.10
CA ALA A 349 -10.68 -27.70 7.39
C ALA A 349 -12.11 -27.97 6.91
N PHE A 350 -13.00 -26.98 7.04
CA PHE A 350 -14.39 -27.07 6.57
C PHE A 350 -14.80 -25.94 5.66
N ASN A 351 -14.19 -24.79 5.86
CA ASN A 351 -14.58 -23.60 5.14
C ASN A 351 -13.65 -23.34 3.97
N ARG A 352 -14.13 -22.50 3.07
CA ARG A 352 -13.33 -21.94 1.99
C ARG A 352 -13.33 -20.44 2.13
N GLY A 353 -12.23 -19.86 1.70
CA GLY A 353 -12.03 -18.43 1.69
C GLY A 353 -11.23 -17.98 0.49
N PHE A 354 -11.12 -16.68 0.38
CA PHE A 354 -10.35 -16.00 -0.63
C PHE A 354 -9.55 -14.88 0.02
N GLY A 355 -8.47 -14.51 -0.64
CA GLY A 355 -7.55 -13.51 -0.17
C GLY A 355 -6.73 -12.94 -1.30
N ARG A 356 -5.69 -12.21 -0.91
CA ARG A 356 -4.68 -11.68 -1.82
C ARG A 356 -3.30 -12.05 -1.34
N TYR A 357 -2.36 -12.05 -2.26
CA TYR A 357 -0.97 -12.16 -1.93
C TYR A 357 -0.13 -11.20 -2.75
N HIS A 358 1.00 -10.84 -2.16
CA HIS A 358 2.04 -10.04 -2.78
C HIS A 358 3.35 -10.74 -2.51
N ALA A 359 4.18 -10.95 -3.54
CA ALA A 359 5.49 -11.56 -3.40
C ALA A 359 6.53 -10.71 -4.11
N ASN A 360 7.66 -10.45 -3.44
CA ASN A 360 8.81 -9.76 -4.00
C ASN A 360 10.10 -10.43 -3.50
N GLY A 361 10.87 -11.00 -4.43
CA GLY A 361 12.01 -11.84 -4.06
C GLY A 361 11.56 -13.04 -3.22
N ASP A 362 12.11 -13.17 -2.00
CA ASP A 362 11.72 -14.19 -1.02
C ASP A 362 10.64 -13.72 -0.05
N ARG A 363 10.20 -12.46 -0.11
CA ARG A 363 9.13 -11.92 0.73
C ARG A 363 7.79 -12.33 0.17
N ILE A 364 6.86 -12.69 1.06
CA ILE A 364 5.47 -12.92 0.70
C ILE A 364 4.58 -12.37 1.80
N ARG A 365 3.50 -11.72 1.40
CA ARG A 365 2.44 -11.30 2.29
C ARG A 365 1.12 -11.79 1.73
N ILE A 366 0.34 -12.46 2.57
CA ILE A 366 -0.97 -12.99 2.26
C ILE A 366 -1.98 -12.33 3.18
N THR A 367 -3.07 -11.84 2.60
CA THR A 367 -4.19 -11.24 3.30
C THR A 367 -5.43 -12.08 3.00
N TYR A 368 -5.95 -12.76 4.02
CA TYR A 368 -7.26 -13.42 3.96
C TYR A 368 -8.36 -12.36 4.03
N ILE A 369 -9.24 -12.33 3.03
CA ILE A 369 -10.23 -11.25 2.85
C ILE A 369 -11.63 -11.71 3.27
N GLY A 370 -12.00 -12.96 3.02
CA GLY A 370 -13.34 -13.44 3.35
C GLY A 370 -13.57 -14.91 3.10
N GLY A 371 -14.68 -15.42 3.65
CA GLY A 371 -15.12 -16.81 3.56
C GLY A 371 -16.16 -17.12 4.63
N THR A 372 -16.70 -18.34 4.62
CA THR A 372 -17.61 -18.81 5.68
C THR A 372 -16.79 -19.20 6.92
N GLU A 373 -17.31 -19.02 8.14
CA GLU A 373 -16.58 -19.37 9.38
C GLU A 373 -17.31 -20.41 10.25
N MET A 374 -18.37 -21.02 9.72
CA MET A 374 -19.19 -21.94 10.49
C MET A 374 -18.42 -23.22 10.80
N SER A 375 -18.43 -23.62 12.08
CA SER A 375 -17.90 -24.89 12.57
C SER A 375 -16.44 -25.16 12.17
N GLU A 376 -15.60 -24.12 12.08
CA GLU A 376 -14.18 -24.29 11.73
C GLU A 376 -13.38 -24.89 12.89
N THR A 377 -12.32 -25.62 12.55
CA THR A 377 -11.41 -26.22 13.55
C THR A 377 -10.37 -25.23 14.06
N ASP A 378 -9.81 -25.49 15.24
CA ASP A 378 -8.67 -24.74 15.78
C ASP A 378 -7.51 -24.66 14.79
N ASP A 379 -7.21 -25.75 14.09
CA ASP A 379 -6.15 -25.78 13.09
C ASP A 379 -6.51 -24.98 11.84
N GLY A 380 -7.80 -24.92 11.46
CA GLY A 380 -8.31 -24.01 10.43
C GLY A 380 -8.06 -22.55 10.79
N TYR A 381 -8.37 -22.16 12.04
CA TYR A 381 -8.09 -20.80 12.55
C TYR A 381 -6.59 -20.51 12.62
N LYS A 382 -5.76 -21.45 13.10
CA LYS A 382 -4.30 -21.30 13.12
C LYS A 382 -3.73 -21.12 11.71
N TYR A 383 -4.21 -21.90 10.74
CA TYR A 383 -3.77 -21.81 9.36
C TYR A 383 -4.06 -20.42 8.78
N ARG A 384 -5.31 -19.95 8.90
CA ARG A 384 -5.72 -18.60 8.48
C ARG A 384 -4.86 -17.51 9.13
N ASN A 385 -4.65 -17.58 10.44
CA ASN A 385 -3.88 -16.58 11.18
C ASN A 385 -2.41 -16.58 10.76
N ALA A 386 -1.83 -17.74 10.47
CA ALA A 386 -0.47 -17.85 9.96
C ALA A 386 -0.33 -17.27 8.54
N LEU A 387 -1.31 -17.49 7.65
CA LEU A 387 -1.34 -16.86 6.34
C LEU A 387 -1.36 -15.33 6.45
N ASN A 388 -2.23 -14.77 7.29
CA ASN A 388 -2.32 -13.31 7.55
C ASN A 388 -1.05 -12.68 8.15
N ARG A 389 -0.15 -13.50 8.70
CA ARG A 389 1.13 -13.10 9.29
C ARG A 389 2.33 -13.55 8.46
N SER A 390 2.11 -13.91 7.20
CA SER A 390 3.18 -14.32 6.31
C SER A 390 4.14 -13.16 6.04
N GLU A 391 5.44 -13.50 6.02
CA GLU A 391 6.54 -12.55 5.89
C GLU A 391 7.44 -12.88 4.70
N ARG A 392 7.80 -14.15 4.57
CA ARG A 392 8.72 -14.66 3.55
C ARG A 392 8.40 -16.10 3.22
N PHE A 393 8.91 -16.59 2.11
CA PHE A 393 8.74 -17.96 1.68
C PHE A 393 10.04 -18.58 1.20
N LYS A 394 10.03 -19.91 1.06
CA LYS A 394 11.12 -20.68 0.47
C LYS A 394 10.56 -21.88 -0.27
N LEU A 395 10.88 -21.98 -1.56
CA LEU A 395 10.66 -23.19 -2.34
C LEU A 395 11.87 -24.13 -2.24
N THR A 396 11.64 -25.42 -2.36
CA THR A 396 12.72 -26.39 -2.64
C THR A 396 13.21 -26.21 -4.08
N ALA A 397 14.45 -26.64 -4.36
CA ALA A 397 15.09 -26.46 -5.67
C ALA A 397 14.31 -27.11 -6.82
N ASP A 398 13.63 -28.22 -6.53
CA ASP A 398 12.75 -28.96 -7.45
C ASP A 398 11.33 -28.36 -7.57
N GLY A 399 11.01 -27.32 -6.79
CA GLY A 399 9.69 -26.67 -6.80
C GLY A 399 8.56 -27.48 -6.18
N THR A 400 8.84 -28.60 -5.50
CA THR A 400 7.79 -29.51 -4.98
C THR A 400 7.30 -29.15 -3.58
N ARG A 401 8.05 -28.35 -2.82
CA ARG A 401 7.67 -27.90 -1.48
C ARG A 401 7.80 -26.40 -1.33
N LEU A 402 6.87 -25.83 -0.60
CA LEU A 402 6.81 -24.41 -0.26
C LEU A 402 6.79 -24.27 1.26
N LYS A 403 7.66 -23.42 1.81
CA LYS A 403 7.58 -22.96 3.19
C LYS A 403 7.14 -21.51 3.20
N ILE A 404 6.13 -21.17 4.00
CA ILE A 404 5.73 -19.77 4.26
C ILE A 404 6.00 -19.47 5.72
N PHE A 405 6.90 -18.53 5.98
CA PHE A 405 7.34 -18.16 7.31
C PHE A 405 6.47 -17.05 7.89
N TYR A 406 6.27 -17.12 9.20
CA TYR A 406 5.49 -16.16 9.98
C TYR A 406 6.06 -16.07 11.41
N ASN A 407 5.59 -15.09 12.17
CA ASN A 407 6.00 -14.87 13.56
C ASN A 407 7.51 -14.58 13.67
N GLU A 408 7.97 -13.60 12.89
CA GLU A 408 9.36 -13.17 12.78
C GLU A 408 10.27 -14.32 12.34
N GLY A 409 9.77 -15.13 11.40
CA GLY A 409 10.45 -16.32 10.91
C GLY A 409 10.63 -17.48 11.90
N ARG A 410 10.09 -17.39 13.12
CA ARG A 410 10.19 -18.46 14.14
C ARG A 410 9.33 -19.68 13.82
N SER A 411 8.31 -19.50 13.00
CA SER A 411 7.40 -20.56 12.56
C SER A 411 7.25 -20.56 11.04
N TYR A 412 6.83 -21.70 10.49
CA TYR A 412 6.51 -21.81 9.07
C TYR A 412 5.34 -22.75 8.79
N LEU A 413 4.59 -22.47 7.74
CA LEU A 413 3.66 -23.38 7.10
C LEU A 413 4.44 -24.16 6.04
N LEU A 414 4.40 -25.49 6.10
CA LEU A 414 5.02 -26.36 5.12
C LEU A 414 3.95 -26.93 4.19
N PHE A 415 4.15 -26.70 2.90
CA PHE A 415 3.30 -27.20 1.84
C PHE A 415 4.05 -28.14 0.92
N ARG A 416 3.28 -28.97 0.24
CA ARG A 416 3.70 -29.69 -0.96
C ARG A 416 2.83 -29.27 -2.14
N THR A 417 3.37 -29.39 -3.35
CA THR A 417 2.57 -29.35 -4.57
C THR A 417 1.47 -30.40 -4.46
N ALA A 418 0.27 -30.04 -4.88
CA ALA A 418 -0.92 -30.85 -4.71
C ALA A 418 -1.52 -31.33 -6.06
N PRO A 419 -0.73 -31.95 -6.97
CA PRO A 419 -1.23 -32.35 -8.27
C PRO A 419 -2.29 -33.44 -8.18
N GLU A 420 -2.22 -34.36 -7.21
CA GLU A 420 -3.28 -35.36 -7.01
C GLU A 420 -4.57 -34.79 -6.38
N LEU A 421 -4.56 -33.52 -5.99
CA LEU A 421 -5.72 -32.78 -5.46
C LEU A 421 -6.35 -31.85 -6.50
N ILE A 422 -5.91 -31.98 -7.76
CA ILE A 422 -6.65 -31.59 -8.96
C ILE A 422 -7.93 -32.43 -9.01
N GLY A 423 -8.87 -32.08 -8.13
CA GLY A 423 -9.94 -32.94 -7.68
C GLY A 423 -11.13 -32.95 -8.63
N LYS A 424 -10.94 -33.56 -9.80
CA LYS A 424 -11.86 -34.36 -10.63
C LYS A 424 -11.23 -34.48 -12.02
N THR A 425 -11.23 -35.70 -12.58
CA THR A 425 -10.92 -35.92 -14.00
C THR A 425 -11.70 -34.89 -14.82
N PRO A 426 -11.05 -34.09 -15.70
CA PRO A 426 -11.77 -33.18 -16.58
C PRO A 426 -12.85 -33.97 -17.34
N PRO A 427 -14.00 -33.35 -17.66
CA PRO A 427 -14.98 -33.96 -18.55
C PRO A 427 -14.29 -34.63 -19.75
N ALA A 428 -14.65 -35.87 -20.08
CA ALA A 428 -13.99 -36.61 -21.17
C ALA A 428 -13.97 -35.82 -22.49
N ALA A 429 -14.99 -34.98 -22.70
CA ALA A 429 -15.12 -34.12 -23.86
C ALA A 429 -14.11 -32.95 -23.91
N LEU A 430 -13.41 -32.64 -22.80
CA LEU A 430 -12.28 -31.71 -22.79
C LEU A 430 -10.95 -32.42 -23.08
N LEU A 431 -10.84 -33.72 -22.83
CA LEU A 431 -9.58 -34.43 -22.98
C LEU A 431 -9.13 -34.52 -24.45
N GLY A 432 -7.82 -34.47 -24.67
CA GLY A 432 -7.23 -34.57 -25.99
C GLY A 432 -6.49 -33.29 -26.43
N ARG A 433 -6.20 -33.22 -27.73
CA ARG A 433 -5.42 -32.14 -28.33
C ARG A 433 -6.34 -31.14 -29.03
N TRP A 434 -6.04 -29.87 -28.82
CA TRP A 434 -6.82 -28.73 -29.29
C TRP A 434 -5.88 -27.75 -29.97
N THR A 435 -6.15 -27.40 -31.23
CA THR A 435 -5.40 -26.36 -31.93
C THR A 435 -6.09 -25.02 -31.78
N LEU A 436 -5.35 -23.98 -31.38
CA LEU A 436 -5.85 -22.62 -31.39
C LEU A 436 -6.08 -22.19 -32.84
N VAL A 437 -7.26 -21.66 -33.13
CA VAL A 437 -7.61 -21.16 -34.47
C VAL A 437 -7.90 -19.66 -34.45
N LYS A 438 -8.32 -19.13 -33.32
CA LYS A 438 -8.73 -17.73 -33.20
C LYS A 438 -8.48 -17.20 -31.79
N ARG A 439 -8.00 -15.96 -31.71
CA ARG A 439 -7.96 -15.15 -30.49
C ARG A 439 -8.70 -13.85 -30.74
N ASP A 440 -9.75 -13.61 -29.96
CA ASP A 440 -10.46 -12.35 -29.87
C ASP A 440 -9.83 -11.46 -28.79
N TYR A 441 -9.88 -10.14 -28.96
CA TYR A 441 -9.37 -9.17 -27.98
C TYR A 441 -10.35 -7.99 -27.87
N GLY A 442 -11.48 -8.22 -27.22
CA GLY A 442 -12.54 -7.22 -27.08
C GLY A 442 -13.02 -6.68 -28.42
N ARG A 443 -12.81 -5.37 -28.65
CA ARG A 443 -13.20 -4.68 -29.90
C ARG A 443 -12.15 -4.74 -31.01
N ALA A 444 -10.96 -5.28 -30.75
CA ALA A 444 -9.91 -5.38 -31.77
C ALA A 444 -10.20 -6.48 -32.78
N ARG A 445 -9.58 -6.39 -33.97
CA ARG A 445 -9.69 -7.44 -34.99
C ARG A 445 -9.15 -8.77 -34.44
N PRO A 446 -9.88 -9.89 -34.60
CA PRO A 446 -9.41 -11.18 -34.13
C PRO A 446 -8.12 -11.60 -34.84
N THR A 447 -7.22 -12.25 -34.10
CA THR A 447 -6.05 -12.91 -34.70
C THR A 447 -6.43 -14.34 -35.06
N ILE A 448 -6.16 -14.74 -36.30
CA ILE A 448 -6.40 -16.10 -36.80
C ILE A 448 -5.07 -16.83 -36.88
N TYR A 449 -5.05 -18.07 -36.40
CA TYR A 449 -3.85 -18.90 -36.35
C TYR A 449 -4.00 -20.12 -37.28
N PRO A 450 -2.93 -20.47 -38.02
CA PRO A 450 -2.83 -21.75 -38.72
C PRO A 450 -3.03 -22.94 -37.75
N PRO A 451 -3.84 -23.94 -38.14
CA PRO A 451 -3.98 -25.17 -37.36
C PRO A 451 -2.63 -25.87 -37.10
N GLY A 452 -2.46 -26.41 -35.90
CA GLY A 452 -1.26 -27.15 -35.48
C GLY A 452 -0.09 -26.29 -35.01
N GLN A 453 -0.10 -24.98 -35.25
CA GLN A 453 0.97 -24.08 -34.77
C GLN A 453 0.93 -23.91 -33.25
N HIS A 454 -0.26 -24.01 -32.67
CA HIS A 454 -0.56 -23.62 -31.30
C HIS A 454 -1.48 -24.67 -30.67
N VAL A 455 -0.94 -25.54 -29.82
CA VAL A 455 -1.65 -26.74 -29.35
C VAL A 455 -1.79 -26.75 -27.83
N LEU A 456 -3.01 -26.95 -27.35
CA LEU A 456 -3.37 -27.23 -25.95
C LEU A 456 -3.72 -28.72 -25.83
N THR A 457 -3.02 -29.45 -24.97
CA THR A 457 -3.32 -30.85 -24.67
C THR A 457 -3.85 -30.95 -23.24
N LEU A 458 -5.08 -31.43 -23.09
CA LEU A 458 -5.71 -31.65 -21.78
C LEU A 458 -5.70 -33.15 -21.46
N ARG A 459 -5.02 -33.53 -20.39
CA ARG A 459 -4.80 -34.92 -19.98
C ARG A 459 -5.76 -35.36 -18.89
N ALA A 460 -5.99 -36.68 -18.79
CA ALA A 460 -6.90 -37.27 -17.81
C ALA A 460 -6.44 -37.09 -16.36
N ASP A 461 -5.15 -36.90 -16.15
CA ASP A 461 -4.52 -36.59 -14.86
C ASP A 461 -4.61 -35.10 -14.49
N GLY A 462 -5.32 -34.28 -15.30
CA GLY A 462 -5.51 -32.86 -15.03
C GLY A 462 -4.32 -31.98 -15.43
N ILE A 463 -3.35 -32.50 -16.20
CA ILE A 463 -2.25 -31.70 -16.73
C ILE A 463 -2.66 -31.03 -18.06
N ALA A 464 -2.38 -29.73 -18.19
CA ALA A 464 -2.41 -29.01 -19.45
C ALA A 464 -0.99 -28.81 -20.00
N GLU A 465 -0.79 -29.22 -21.24
CA GLU A 465 0.45 -28.99 -21.97
C GLU A 465 0.17 -28.01 -23.12
N LEU A 466 0.92 -26.90 -23.17
CA LEU A 466 0.87 -25.99 -24.31
C LEU A 466 2.13 -26.13 -25.17
N THR A 467 1.93 -26.19 -26.48
CA THR A 467 3.00 -26.21 -27.50
C THR A 467 2.82 -25.05 -28.46
N GLY A 468 3.91 -24.32 -28.72
CA GLY A 468 3.93 -23.20 -29.68
C GLY A 468 3.35 -21.89 -29.17
N LEU A 469 2.75 -21.85 -27.97
CA LEU A 469 2.20 -20.65 -27.33
C LEU A 469 3.08 -20.20 -26.13
N THR A 470 3.49 -18.93 -26.07
CA THR A 470 3.91 -18.20 -24.85
C THR A 470 2.78 -17.31 -24.34
N PHE A 471 1.60 -17.88 -24.08
CA PHE A 471 0.37 -17.11 -23.87
C PHE A 471 0.15 -16.65 -22.41
N PHE A 472 1.08 -16.97 -21.51
CA PHE A 472 0.91 -16.84 -20.06
C PHE A 472 2.01 -16.04 -19.33
N GLY A 473 2.97 -15.45 -20.05
CA GLY A 473 4.22 -14.92 -19.46
C GLY A 473 5.43 -15.81 -19.81
N GLU A 474 6.65 -15.32 -19.59
CA GLU A 474 7.89 -16.06 -19.86
C GLU A 474 8.18 -17.10 -18.76
N GLY A 475 7.94 -18.38 -19.05
CA GLY A 475 8.47 -19.45 -18.21
C GLY A 475 8.01 -20.83 -18.64
N ASN A 476 8.94 -21.74 -18.84
CA ASN A 476 8.66 -23.06 -19.41
C ASN A 476 8.03 -24.04 -18.39
N THR A 477 7.12 -24.83 -18.93
CA THR A 477 6.75 -26.23 -18.62
C THR A 477 5.89 -26.53 -17.39
N LEU A 478 4.67 -26.98 -17.71
CA LEU A 478 3.62 -27.62 -16.91
C LEU A 478 2.64 -26.66 -16.22
N HIS A 479 1.45 -26.56 -16.80
CA HIS A 479 0.32 -25.86 -16.20
C HIS A 479 -0.71 -26.90 -15.73
N TYR A 480 -1.06 -26.87 -14.45
CA TYR A 480 -2.09 -27.75 -13.90
C TYR A 480 -3.47 -27.20 -14.22
N ILE A 481 -4.38 -28.05 -14.69
CA ILE A 481 -5.79 -27.73 -14.90
C ILE A 481 -6.50 -27.99 -13.58
N PHE A 482 -7.11 -26.99 -12.97
CA PHE A 482 -7.92 -27.16 -11.76
C PHE A 482 -9.34 -26.66 -12.01
N HIS A 483 -10.37 -27.30 -11.44
CA HIS A 483 -11.71 -26.71 -11.40
C HIS A 483 -11.82 -25.83 -10.14
N PRO A 484 -11.73 -24.49 -10.25
CA PRO A 484 -11.98 -23.63 -9.11
C PRO A 484 -13.39 -23.89 -8.58
N TRP A 485 -13.46 -24.34 -7.33
CA TRP A 485 -14.68 -24.33 -6.52
C TRP A 485 -15.86 -25.18 -7.04
N ASN A 486 -15.62 -26.26 -7.80
CA ASN A 486 -16.69 -27.05 -8.47
C ASN A 486 -17.55 -26.21 -9.44
N LYS A 487 -17.09 -25.05 -9.90
CA LYS A 487 -17.75 -24.33 -10.98
C LYS A 487 -17.56 -25.13 -12.25
N ARG A 488 -18.60 -25.87 -12.66
CA ARG A 488 -18.53 -26.80 -13.81
C ARG A 488 -18.10 -26.14 -15.11
N GLU A 489 -18.23 -24.82 -15.25
CA GLU A 489 -17.88 -24.08 -16.46
C GLU A 489 -16.50 -23.40 -16.39
N TYR A 490 -15.68 -23.65 -15.36
CA TYR A 490 -14.42 -22.95 -15.18
C TYR A 490 -13.23 -23.89 -14.99
N ILE A 491 -12.10 -23.57 -15.59
CA ILE A 491 -10.80 -24.23 -15.41
C ILE A 491 -9.73 -23.20 -15.11
N THR A 492 -8.78 -23.52 -14.23
CA THR A 492 -7.57 -22.72 -14.05
C THR A 492 -6.44 -23.34 -14.87
N ILE A 493 -5.75 -22.55 -15.69
CA ILE A 493 -4.53 -22.95 -16.41
C ILE A 493 -3.45 -21.94 -16.06
N GLY A 494 -2.32 -22.41 -15.51
CA GLY A 494 -1.16 -21.55 -15.20
C GLY A 494 -1.50 -20.41 -14.21
N GLY A 495 -2.33 -20.70 -13.20
CA GLY A 495 -2.77 -19.70 -12.22
C GLY A 495 -3.79 -18.68 -12.74
N THR A 496 -4.30 -18.83 -13.97
CA THR A 496 -5.35 -17.97 -14.54
C THR A 496 -6.66 -18.74 -14.66
N GLU A 497 -7.76 -18.19 -14.15
CA GLU A 497 -9.10 -18.77 -14.26
C GLU A 497 -9.72 -18.46 -15.64
N TYR A 498 -10.22 -19.50 -16.31
CA TYR A 498 -10.93 -19.43 -17.59
C TYR A 498 -12.32 -20.03 -17.45
N ARG A 499 -13.34 -19.30 -17.89
CA ARG A 499 -14.60 -19.92 -18.29
C ARG A 499 -14.35 -20.70 -19.57
N TYR A 500 -14.87 -21.92 -19.64
CA TYR A 500 -14.85 -22.72 -20.87
C TYR A 500 -16.26 -23.01 -21.37
N ILE A 501 -16.42 -22.99 -22.69
CA ILE A 501 -17.62 -23.43 -23.39
C ILE A 501 -17.19 -24.48 -24.39
N LEU A 502 -17.89 -25.62 -24.42
CA LEU A 502 -17.56 -26.75 -25.27
C LEU A 502 -18.73 -27.05 -26.18
N ASN A 503 -18.50 -26.96 -27.50
CA ASN A 503 -19.47 -27.26 -28.54
C ASN A 503 -18.87 -28.27 -29.52
N ALA A 504 -19.09 -29.56 -29.26
CA ALA A 504 -18.51 -30.66 -30.03
C ALA A 504 -16.98 -30.53 -30.18
N ASP A 505 -16.50 -30.21 -31.39
CA ASP A 505 -15.08 -30.09 -31.72
C ASP A 505 -14.54 -28.67 -31.53
N GLU A 506 -15.31 -27.77 -30.92
CA GLU A 506 -14.89 -26.40 -30.61
C GLU A 506 -14.84 -26.18 -29.09
N LEU A 507 -13.67 -25.73 -28.62
CA LEU A 507 -13.42 -25.33 -27.24
C LEU A 507 -13.18 -23.83 -27.21
N TRP A 508 -13.98 -23.12 -26.43
CA TRP A 508 -13.81 -21.69 -26.20
C TRP A 508 -13.36 -21.44 -24.76
N LEU A 509 -12.32 -20.64 -24.57
CA LEU A 509 -11.79 -20.24 -23.26
C LEU A 509 -11.79 -18.71 -23.13
N SER A 510 -12.25 -18.18 -22.00
CA SER A 510 -12.20 -16.74 -21.69
C SER A 510 -11.92 -16.48 -20.21
N ASN A 511 -11.06 -15.50 -19.91
CA ASN A 511 -10.60 -15.22 -18.55
C ASN A 511 -11.30 -14.04 -17.85
N HIS A 512 -12.35 -13.43 -18.41
CA HIS A 512 -13.05 -12.28 -17.80
C HIS A 512 -14.59 -12.36 -17.88
N TYR A 513 -15.24 -11.79 -16.86
CA TYR A 513 -16.69 -11.55 -16.81
C TYR A 513 -17.11 -10.65 -17.99
N GLU A 514 -18.30 -10.93 -18.52
CA GLU A 514 -18.80 -10.61 -19.87
C GLU A 514 -18.85 -9.12 -20.30
N SER A 515 -18.35 -8.15 -19.52
CA SER A 515 -18.53 -6.71 -19.79
C SER A 515 -17.37 -5.97 -20.47
N ASP A 516 -16.11 -6.41 -20.32
CA ASP A 516 -14.95 -5.53 -20.61
C ASP A 516 -14.00 -6.03 -21.74
N GLY A 517 -14.34 -7.11 -22.45
CA GLY A 517 -13.64 -7.48 -23.70
C GLY A 517 -12.21 -8.00 -23.53
N GLY A 518 -11.94 -8.83 -22.52
CA GLY A 518 -10.68 -9.57 -22.39
C GLY A 518 -10.45 -10.60 -23.53
N PRO A 519 -9.24 -11.21 -23.61
CA PRO A 519 -8.94 -12.13 -24.69
C PRO A 519 -9.75 -13.43 -24.58
N ALA A 520 -10.43 -13.80 -25.67
CA ALA A 520 -11.13 -15.06 -25.78
C ALA A 520 -10.46 -15.95 -26.84
N TYR A 521 -10.38 -17.24 -26.57
CA TYR A 521 -9.60 -18.18 -27.35
C TYR A 521 -10.51 -19.28 -27.87
N SER A 522 -10.57 -19.43 -29.19
CA SER A 522 -11.27 -20.55 -29.83
C SER A 522 -10.26 -21.57 -30.32
N PHE A 523 -10.46 -22.80 -29.86
CA PHE A 523 -9.71 -23.96 -30.28
C PHE A 523 -10.61 -24.91 -31.06
N ARG A 524 -10.00 -25.66 -31.97
CA ARG A 524 -10.61 -26.81 -32.63
C ARG A 524 -9.93 -28.08 -32.19
N ARG A 525 -10.71 -29.14 -32.06
CA ARG A 525 -10.17 -30.48 -31.79
C ARG A 525 -9.27 -30.91 -32.95
N MET A 526 -8.12 -31.49 -32.60
CA MET A 526 -7.14 -32.02 -33.55
C MET A 526 -7.36 -33.50 -33.85
#